data_AF-A0A969JUG1-F1
#
_entry.id   AF-A0A969JUG1-F1
#
_cell.length_a   1.000
_cell.length_b   1.000
_cell.length_c   1.000
_cell.angle_alpha   90.00
_cell.angle_beta   90.00
_cell.angle_gamma   90.00
#
_symmetry.space_group_name_H-M   'P 1'
#
loop_
_entity.id
_entity.type
_entity.pdbx_description
1 polymer ?
#
loop_
_entity_poly.entity_id
_entity_poly.type
_entity_poly.pdbx_seq_one_letter_code
_entity_poly.pdbx_strand_id
1 'polypeptide(L)'
;MALIDIEAARELLIAAASGHPLESELISIDAARNRVTATPVVAPMNVPPFTASAMDATPSTVQIRHSWGLRPSLCGCRAAASLASQWRAPCNRAPPRACLPGR
;
A
#
# COMPACT_ATOMS: atom_id res chain seq x y z
N MET A 1 -22.71 41.46 -34.48
CA MET A 1 -22.14 40.58 -33.43
C MET A 1 -21.73 39.27 -34.07
N ALA A 2 -20.45 38.91 -34.00
CA ALA A 2 -19.97 37.61 -34.47
C ALA A 2 -20.16 36.56 -33.35
N LEU A 3 -20.69 35.38 -33.71
CA LEU A 3 -20.81 34.24 -32.80
C LEU A 3 -19.43 33.58 -32.67
N ILE A 4 -18.99 33.36 -31.44
CA ILE A 4 -17.72 32.66 -31.17
C ILE A 4 -17.97 31.15 -31.14
N ASP A 5 -16.97 30.37 -31.53
CA ASP A 5 -17.02 28.91 -31.42
C ASP A 5 -17.01 28.47 -29.96
N ILE A 6 -17.63 27.33 -29.66
CA ILE A 6 -17.80 26.83 -28.28
C ILE A 6 -16.45 26.54 -27.62
N GLU A 7 -15.49 26.00 -28.37
CA GLU A 7 -14.17 25.69 -27.81
C GLU A 7 -13.40 26.97 -27.50
N ALA A 8 -13.47 27.96 -28.40
CA ALA A 8 -12.92 29.29 -28.16
C ALA A 8 -13.57 29.99 -26.94
N ALA A 9 -14.89 29.82 -26.75
CA ALA A 9 -15.59 30.33 -25.59
C ALA A 9 -15.09 29.68 -24.29
N ARG A 10 -14.90 28.36 -24.30
CA ARG A 10 -14.45 27.58 -23.15
C ARG A 10 -13.03 27.97 -22.74
N GLU A 11 -12.11 28.11 -23.68
CA GLU A 11 -10.74 28.52 -23.39
C GLU A 11 -10.68 29.90 -22.74
N LEU A 12 -11.46 30.87 -23.24
CA LEU A 12 -11.55 32.20 -22.66
C LEU A 12 -12.10 32.17 -21.22
N LEU A 13 -13.11 31.33 -20.95
CA LEU A 13 -13.67 31.17 -19.61
C LEU A 13 -12.69 30.50 -18.63
N ILE A 14 -11.95 29.49 -19.08
CA ILE A 14 -10.91 28.84 -18.26
C ILE A 14 -9.78 29.84 -17.97
N ALA A 15 -9.34 30.59 -18.98
CA ALA A 15 -8.31 31.61 -18.81
C ALA A 15 -8.72 32.65 -17.77
N ALA A 16 -9.96 33.13 -17.82
CA ALA A 16 -10.50 34.07 -16.83
C ALA A 16 -10.56 33.48 -15.41
N ALA A 17 -10.92 32.21 -15.26
CA ALA A 17 -11.02 31.55 -13.96
C ALA A 17 -9.66 31.18 -13.35
N SER A 18 -8.65 30.92 -14.19
CA SER A 18 -7.34 30.42 -13.74
C SER A 18 -6.49 31.44 -12.98
N GLY A 19 -6.83 32.73 -13.03
CA GLY A 19 -6.09 33.81 -12.36
C GLY A 19 -6.43 34.03 -10.89
N HIS A 20 -7.32 33.23 -10.28
CA HIS A 20 -7.73 33.43 -8.89
C HIS A 20 -6.81 32.70 -7.91
N PRO A 21 -6.37 33.36 -6.82
CA PRO A 21 -5.57 32.69 -5.80
C PRO A 21 -6.38 31.55 -5.18
N LEU A 22 -5.78 30.36 -5.16
CA LEU A 22 -6.39 29.17 -4.58
C LEU A 22 -6.12 29.17 -3.07
N GLU A 23 -7.16 29.40 -2.28
CA GLU A 23 -7.11 29.26 -0.83
C GLU A 23 -7.13 27.78 -0.43
N SER A 24 -6.43 27.44 0.65
CA SER A 24 -6.38 26.07 1.18
C SER A 24 -6.78 26.04 2.64
N GLU A 25 -7.51 24.99 3.03
CA GLU A 25 -7.96 24.77 4.40
C GLU A 25 -7.61 23.35 4.86
N LEU A 26 -7.34 23.20 6.16
CA LEU A 26 -7.13 21.89 6.79
C LEU A 26 -8.47 21.36 7.29
N ILE A 27 -8.88 20.20 6.79
CA ILE A 27 -10.16 19.57 7.10
C ILE A 27 -9.91 18.14 7.60
N SER A 28 -10.80 17.62 8.44
CA SER A 28 -10.81 16.18 8.77
C SER A 28 -11.14 15.31 7.55
N ILE A 29 -10.68 14.06 7.57
CA ILE A 29 -10.86 13.11 6.46
C ILE A 29 -12.34 12.84 6.18
N ASP A 30 -13.18 12.80 7.22
CA ASP A 30 -14.61 12.53 7.09
C ASP A 30 -15.36 13.62 6.30
N ALA A 31 -14.89 14.87 6.41
CA ALA A 31 -15.45 16.02 5.68
C ALA A 31 -14.70 16.33 4.38
N ALA A 32 -13.66 15.57 4.03
CA ALA A 32 -12.85 15.79 2.82
C ALA A 32 -13.49 15.23 1.53
N ARG A 33 -14.67 14.59 1.61
CA ARG A 33 -15.37 14.05 0.44
C ARG A 33 -15.67 15.16 -0.58
N ASN A 34 -15.39 14.91 -1.85
CA ASN A 34 -15.56 15.85 -2.98
C ASN A 34 -14.68 17.11 -2.92
N ARG A 35 -13.60 17.12 -2.14
CA ARG A 35 -12.59 18.19 -2.15
C ARG A 35 -11.37 17.78 -2.97
N VAL A 36 -10.64 18.78 -3.49
CA VAL A 36 -9.39 18.59 -4.23
C VAL A 36 -8.21 18.82 -3.28
N THR A 37 -7.22 17.94 -3.33
CA THR A 37 -6.01 18.06 -2.53
C THR A 37 -5.14 19.21 -3.05
N ALA A 38 -4.80 20.15 -2.17
CA ALA A 38 -3.90 21.25 -2.52
C ALA A 38 -2.45 20.79 -2.75
N THR A 39 -2.03 19.74 -2.04
CA THR A 39 -0.68 19.17 -2.11
C THR A 39 -0.73 17.66 -2.36
N PRO A 40 0.31 17.07 -2.95
CA PRO A 40 0.36 15.62 -3.17
C PRO A 40 0.38 14.87 -1.82
N VAL A 41 -0.41 13.80 -1.73
CA VAL A 41 -0.46 12.94 -0.54
C VAL A 41 0.69 11.95 -0.59
N VAL A 42 1.63 12.07 0.36
CA VAL A 42 2.78 11.18 0.49
C VAL A 42 2.56 10.25 1.68
N ALA A 43 2.75 8.94 1.47
CA ALA A 43 2.66 7.97 2.55
C ALA A 43 3.83 8.17 3.54
N PRO A 44 3.57 8.32 4.85
CA PRO A 44 4.63 8.55 5.83
C PRO A 44 5.45 7.29 6.14
N MET A 45 4.97 6.11 5.73
CA MET A 45 5.59 4.82 5.99
C MET A 45 5.25 3.80 4.92
N ASN A 46 6.06 2.75 4.84
CA ASN A 46 5.76 1.59 3.99
C ASN A 46 4.54 0.84 4.53
N VAL A 47 3.61 0.52 3.63
CA VAL A 47 2.42 -0.27 3.93
C VAL A 47 2.37 -1.45 2.97
N PRO A 48 2.64 -2.69 3.42
CA PRO A 48 2.99 -3.09 4.79
C PRO A 48 4.42 -2.67 5.21
N PRO A 49 4.68 -2.47 6.51
CA PRO A 49 6.00 -2.04 7.00
C PRO A 49 7.06 -3.16 7.02
N PHE A 50 6.65 -4.40 6.82
CA PHE A 50 7.52 -5.58 6.81
C PHE A 50 7.11 -6.56 5.71
N THR A 51 8.02 -7.47 5.36
CA THR A 51 7.72 -8.57 4.43
C THR A 51 6.75 -9.54 5.11
N ALA A 52 5.54 -9.67 4.57
CA ALA A 52 4.50 -10.50 5.14
C ALA A 52 4.17 -11.68 4.22
N SER A 53 3.84 -12.84 4.80
CA SER A 53 3.31 -13.95 4.01
C SER A 53 1.92 -13.61 3.46
N ALA A 54 1.69 -13.84 2.17
CA ALA A 54 0.37 -13.64 1.56
C ALA A 54 -0.61 -14.78 1.86
N MET A 55 -0.10 -15.98 2.16
CA MET A 55 -0.87 -17.20 2.38
C MET A 55 -0.37 -17.98 3.60
N ASP A 56 -1.17 -18.95 4.05
CA ASP A 56 -0.74 -19.99 4.98
C ASP A 56 0.25 -20.92 4.27
N ALA A 57 1.54 -20.66 4.38
CA ALA A 57 2.57 -21.44 3.70
C ALA A 57 3.80 -21.62 4.58
N THR A 58 4.61 -22.61 4.24
CA THR A 58 5.94 -22.73 4.83
C THR A 58 6.92 -21.83 4.07
N PRO A 59 7.67 -20.93 4.73
CA PRO A 59 8.64 -20.10 4.02
C PRO A 59 9.73 -21.02 3.45
N SER A 60 9.81 -21.09 2.13
CA SER A 60 10.89 -21.76 1.42
C SER A 60 11.81 -20.72 0.80
N THR A 61 13.12 -20.83 1.05
CA THR A 61 14.11 -20.16 0.20
C THR A 61 13.92 -20.66 -1.22
N VAL A 62 13.69 -19.76 -2.18
CA VAL A 62 13.61 -20.10 -3.61
C VAL A 62 14.99 -20.51 -4.10
N GLN A 63 15.37 -21.75 -3.80
CA GLN A 63 16.33 -22.54 -4.54
C GLN A 63 15.47 -23.47 -5.40
N ILE A 64 15.70 -23.48 -6.72
CA ILE A 64 14.96 -24.33 -7.65
C ILE A 64 15.05 -25.77 -7.14
N ARG A 65 13.93 -26.29 -6.62
CA ARG A 65 13.91 -27.56 -5.89
C ARG A 65 13.69 -28.69 -6.90
N HIS A 66 14.77 -29.33 -7.31
CA HIS A 66 14.74 -30.50 -8.22
C HIS A 66 14.37 -31.83 -7.54
N SER A 67 14.03 -31.83 -6.24
CA SER A 67 13.71 -33.07 -5.50
C SER A 67 12.39 -32.99 -4.75
N TRP A 68 11.54 -33.99 -5.00
CA TRP A 68 10.19 -34.20 -4.44
C TRP A 68 10.22 -34.78 -3.02
N GLY A 69 11.12 -34.31 -2.16
CA GLY A 69 11.20 -34.76 -0.76
C GLY A 69 10.24 -33.98 0.14
N LEU A 70 9.27 -34.66 0.76
CA LEU A 70 8.39 -34.10 1.78
C LEU A 70 9.20 -33.64 3.00
N ARG A 71 8.99 -32.40 3.46
CA ARG A 71 9.54 -31.91 4.74
C ARG A 71 8.48 -32.00 5.82
N PRO A 72 8.79 -32.50 7.03
CA PRO A 72 7.86 -32.45 8.15
C PRO A 72 7.59 -31.00 8.57
N SER A 73 6.30 -30.66 8.72
CA SER A 73 5.88 -29.36 9.27
C SER A 73 5.92 -29.43 10.80
N LEU A 74 6.84 -28.69 11.40
CA LEU A 74 6.90 -28.47 12.85
C LEU A 74 6.38 -27.05 13.09
N CYS A 75 5.37 -26.88 13.97
CA CYS A 75 4.71 -25.66 14.50
C CYS A 75 4.52 -24.37 13.66
N GLY A 76 3.45 -23.61 13.97
CA GLY A 76 3.07 -22.39 13.24
C GLY A 76 3.41 -21.06 13.93
N CYS A 77 3.87 -20.08 13.17
CA CYS A 77 3.93 -18.67 13.54
C CYS A 77 2.51 -18.11 13.70
N ARG A 78 2.27 -17.16 14.62
CA ARG A 78 0.96 -16.48 14.75
C ARG A 78 1.03 -15.05 14.22
N ALA A 79 -0.07 -14.54 13.68
CA ALA A 79 -0.20 -13.12 13.34
C ALA A 79 0.10 -12.25 14.59
N ALA A 80 0.85 -11.15 14.40
CA ALA A 80 1.32 -10.22 15.45
C ALA A 80 2.43 -10.70 16.42
N ALA A 81 2.96 -11.91 16.29
CA ALA A 81 4.14 -12.32 17.08
C ALA A 81 5.44 -11.83 16.42
N SER A 82 6.27 -11.06 17.14
CA SER A 82 7.64 -10.79 16.71
C SER A 82 8.48 -12.07 16.83
N LEU A 83 9.21 -12.40 15.77
CA LEU A 83 9.99 -13.64 15.63
C LEU A 83 11.16 -13.77 16.63
N ALA A 84 11.43 -12.77 17.45
CA ALA A 84 12.60 -12.73 18.33
C ALA A 84 12.52 -13.68 19.54
N SER A 85 11.32 -14.04 20.02
CA SER A 85 11.16 -14.80 21.28
C SER A 85 10.75 -16.27 21.11
N GLN A 86 10.54 -16.78 19.89
CA GLN A 86 9.95 -18.11 19.65
C GLN A 86 10.88 -19.16 19.04
N TRP A 87 12.18 -18.87 18.88
CA TRP A 87 13.16 -19.88 18.45
C TRP A 87 13.56 -20.81 19.61
N ARG A 88 12.61 -21.65 20.04
CA ARG A 88 12.87 -22.94 20.69
C ARG A 88 12.06 -24.04 19.99
N ALA A 89 12.17 -24.12 18.67
CA ALA A 89 11.92 -25.28 17.80
C ALA A 89 11.92 -24.80 16.33
N PRO A 90 12.25 -25.66 15.34
CA PRO A 90 12.23 -25.30 13.92
C PRO A 90 10.78 -25.19 13.42
N CYS A 91 10.11 -24.08 13.74
CA CYS A 91 8.71 -23.83 13.42
C CYS A 91 8.59 -23.22 12.01
N ASN A 92 7.99 -23.93 11.05
CA ASN A 92 8.02 -23.58 9.62
C ASN A 92 6.66 -23.19 9.02
N ARG A 93 5.55 -23.05 9.75
CA ARG A 93 4.25 -22.67 9.13
C ARG A 93 3.91 -21.21 9.39
N ALA A 94 3.79 -20.38 8.35
CA ALA A 94 3.48 -18.95 8.50
C ALA A 94 2.07 -18.64 7.98
N PRO A 95 1.17 -18.06 8.80
CA PRO A 95 -0.15 -17.64 8.35
C PRO A 95 -0.11 -16.35 7.53
N PRO A 96 -1.20 -16.00 6.81
CA PRO A 96 -1.27 -14.72 6.11
C PRO A 96 -1.01 -13.58 7.08
N ARG A 97 -0.22 -12.60 6.63
CA ARG A 97 0.25 -11.43 7.40
C ARG A 97 1.27 -11.72 8.51
N ALA A 98 1.77 -12.95 8.64
CA ALA A 98 2.93 -13.21 9.50
C ALA A 98 4.20 -12.57 8.93
N CYS A 99 5.01 -11.98 9.80
CA CYS A 99 6.32 -11.45 9.43
C CYS A 99 7.21 -12.58 8.90
N LEU A 100 7.83 -12.37 7.74
CA LEU A 100 8.83 -13.27 7.19
C LEU A 100 10.24 -12.83 7.63
N PRO A 101 11.18 -13.78 7.84
CA PRO A 101 12.56 -13.42 8.14
C PRO A 101 13.18 -12.65 6.99
N GLY A 102 13.96 -11.61 7.32
CA GLY A 102 14.82 -10.91 6.36
C GLY A 102 15.82 -11.87 5.73
N ARG A 103 16.13 -11.66 4.45
CA ARG A 103 17.15 -12.42 3.73
C ARG A 103 18.54 -12.21 4.30
#